data_AF-A0AAD5U402-F1
#
_entry.id   AF-A0AAD5U402-F1
#
_cell.length_a   1.000
_cell.length_b   1.000
_cell.length_c   1.000
_cell.angle_alpha   90.00
_cell.angle_beta   90.00
_cell.angle_gamma   90.00
#
_symmetry.space_group_name_H-M   'P 1'
#
loop_
_entity.id
_entity.type
_entity.pdbx_description
1 polymer ?
#
loop_
_entity_poly.entity_id
_entity_poly.type
_entity_poly.pdbx_seq_one_letter_code
_entity_poly.pdbx_strand_id
1 'polypeptide(L)'
;MQNFPSSHGIQQPSQPIMINGTCMCCDNLLSYPNTVPAFRCTVCSTITDLIPLKQPNDLWLNLELLNSAFPSNEDSEFDLVALREEFRRLSLQNIDLTEKFLTLLTRPGKRLVTIHDIRFIFIILEYPLPKINQEKEILLLTKVFGLLAFLQNNALHSTVVQWFKSLSLPIFLERVDRCNLIITKLLMSVRNEYPHDWRVKSCSKVMALYFAANNKREEKISLSNFYNISVDYLDIIQDFSDWQKERSNHFAFCQYPFLISLGGKIKILDQDAKRQMGIKFKEAFLRTATRNQLIDPFLTLRIRRDYLIQDSLNQLSAHEVDLKKKLRIEFADEEGVDVGGLTKEWFQLLVRDLFSEKFGMFTFDEDSQLCWFNPASFESHGEFLLVGTIIGLAIYNSTILNVHFPLACYKKLLGGKPNLDDLLILKPQVGKGLKQLLEYSEPDLEDVFCLTFEASYQKFGETVTVPFVPNGHLIPVTHENKIEYVNLYVNYIFNTSVHDQFEAFKSGFYHVCGGNPLSLFRAEEIELMVVGGTDIDLKGLESVTEYEGF
;
A
#
# COMPACT_ATOMS: atom_id res chain seq x y z
N MET A 1 23.05 47.69 -36.45
CA MET A 1 24.07 47.01 -35.63
C MET A 1 23.86 47.41 -34.18
N GLN A 2 23.15 46.58 -33.43
CA GLN A 2 23.17 46.53 -31.96
C GLN A 2 22.64 45.14 -31.58
N ASN A 3 23.51 44.37 -30.90
CA ASN A 3 23.33 42.97 -30.54
C ASN A 3 22.39 42.83 -29.32
N PHE A 4 21.39 41.96 -29.41
CA PHE A 4 20.69 41.41 -28.26
C PHE A 4 21.37 40.10 -27.82
N PRO A 5 21.53 39.84 -26.51
CA PRO A 5 22.20 38.65 -26.02
C PRO A 5 21.29 37.41 -26.10
N SER A 6 21.91 36.30 -26.45
CA SER A 6 21.35 34.95 -26.60
C SER A 6 20.75 34.41 -25.30
N SER A 7 19.59 33.76 -25.46
CA SER A 7 18.82 33.01 -24.48
C SER A 7 19.66 32.06 -23.61
N HIS A 8 19.55 32.20 -22.29
CA HIS A 8 19.98 31.19 -21.33
C HIS A 8 19.22 29.89 -21.55
N GLY A 9 19.96 28.82 -21.86
CA GLY A 9 19.43 27.45 -21.91
C GLY A 9 18.99 27.01 -20.51
N ILE A 10 17.72 26.65 -20.39
CA ILE A 10 17.17 25.94 -19.24
C ILE A 10 17.76 24.53 -19.29
N GLN A 11 18.71 24.23 -18.39
CA GLN A 11 19.22 22.88 -18.19
C GLN A 11 18.05 21.97 -17.74
N GLN A 12 17.80 20.90 -18.49
CA GLN A 12 16.96 19.80 -18.03
C GLN A 12 17.56 19.24 -16.73
N PRO A 13 16.77 18.93 -15.68
CA PRO A 13 17.29 18.33 -14.47
C PRO A 13 17.90 16.96 -14.81
N SER A 14 19.15 16.76 -14.39
CA SER A 14 19.86 15.48 -14.53
C SER A 14 19.05 14.36 -13.88
N GLN A 15 18.91 13.23 -14.57
CA GLN A 15 18.26 12.05 -13.99
C GLN A 15 19.01 11.63 -12.72
N PRO A 16 18.29 11.32 -11.62
CA PRO A 16 18.93 10.95 -10.37
C PRO A 16 19.68 9.62 -10.52
N ILE A 17 20.89 9.54 -9.98
CA ILE A 17 21.69 8.31 -9.97
C ILE A 17 20.96 7.28 -9.12
N MET A 18 20.58 6.16 -9.73
CA MET A 18 19.94 5.04 -9.05
C MET A 18 21.00 4.13 -8.42
N ILE A 19 20.79 3.75 -7.16
CA ILE A 19 21.62 2.80 -6.42
C ILE A 19 20.77 1.65 -5.94
N ASN A 20 21.40 0.51 -5.71
CA ASN A 20 20.72 -0.69 -5.23
C ASN A 20 20.96 -0.89 -3.73
N GLY A 21 19.95 -1.34 -3.02
CA GLY A 21 20.06 -1.77 -1.62
C GLY A 21 18.95 -2.72 -1.24
N THR A 22 19.19 -3.50 -0.18
CA THR A 22 18.27 -4.53 0.29
C THR A 22 17.32 -3.95 1.33
N CYS A 23 16.05 -4.31 1.25
CA CYS A 23 15.08 -3.98 2.29
C CYS A 23 15.49 -4.57 3.65
N MET A 24 15.46 -3.77 4.72
CA MET A 24 15.80 -4.23 6.08
C MET A 24 14.87 -5.31 6.65
N CYS A 25 13.71 -5.53 6.05
CA CYS A 25 12.72 -6.49 6.53
C CYS A 25 12.55 -7.73 5.67
N CYS A 26 12.73 -7.63 4.35
CA CYS A 26 12.49 -8.75 3.44
C CYS A 26 13.68 -9.08 2.55
N ASP A 27 14.81 -8.39 2.72
CA ASP A 27 16.07 -8.62 2.01
C ASP A 27 15.98 -8.49 0.47
N ASN A 28 14.82 -8.14 -0.08
CA ASN A 28 14.65 -7.85 -1.50
C ASN A 28 15.52 -6.68 -1.92
N LEU A 29 16.25 -6.88 -3.02
CA LEU A 29 17.07 -5.86 -3.66
C LEU A 29 16.18 -4.88 -4.43
N LEU A 30 16.34 -3.59 -4.14
CA LEU A 30 15.55 -2.52 -4.72
C LEU A 30 16.47 -1.44 -5.27
N SER A 31 16.02 -0.76 -6.32
CA SER A 31 16.71 0.38 -6.90
C SER A 31 16.02 1.68 -6.47
N TYR A 32 16.78 2.64 -5.96
CA TYR A 32 16.28 3.93 -5.47
C TYR A 32 17.27 5.06 -5.74
N PRO A 33 16.82 6.32 -5.82
CA PRO A 33 17.71 7.45 -6.05
C PRO A 33 18.74 7.61 -4.91
N ASN A 34 20.01 7.84 -5.21
CA ASN A 34 21.05 8.02 -4.19
C ASN A 34 20.84 9.23 -3.26
N THR A 35 19.92 10.13 -3.62
CA THR A 35 19.59 11.35 -2.86
C THR A 35 18.57 11.13 -1.76
N VAL A 36 17.92 9.97 -1.66
CA VAL A 36 16.86 9.75 -0.65
C VAL A 36 17.45 9.30 0.69
N PRO A 37 16.92 9.76 1.83
CA PRO A 37 17.37 9.32 3.16
C PRO A 37 16.80 7.95 3.57
N ALA A 38 15.79 7.46 2.84
CA ALA A 38 15.12 6.19 3.06
C ALA A 38 14.40 5.75 1.77
N PHE A 39 14.13 4.46 1.62
CA PHE A 39 13.30 3.94 0.54
C PHE A 39 12.19 3.04 1.08
N ARG A 40 11.05 3.01 0.39
CA ARG A 40 9.96 2.06 0.66
C ARG A 40 10.16 0.80 -0.17
N CYS A 41 10.13 -0.36 0.48
CA CYS A 41 10.17 -1.63 -0.21
C CYS A 41 8.89 -1.86 -1.02
N THR A 42 9.01 -2.15 -2.33
CA THR A 42 7.83 -2.46 -3.17
C THR A 42 7.24 -3.84 -2.88
N VAL A 43 7.95 -4.70 -2.14
CA VAL A 43 7.50 -6.06 -1.80
C VAL A 43 6.81 -6.09 -0.43
N CYS A 44 7.43 -5.58 0.62
CA CYS A 44 6.88 -5.63 1.98
C CYS A 44 6.42 -4.28 2.53
N SER A 45 6.53 -3.19 1.74
CA SER A 45 6.13 -1.82 2.09
C SER A 45 6.87 -1.21 3.28
N THR A 46 7.87 -1.89 3.84
CA THR A 46 8.70 -1.34 4.91
C THR A 46 9.57 -0.20 4.38
N ILE A 47 9.61 0.90 5.12
CA ILE A 47 10.61 1.94 4.91
C ILE A 47 11.95 1.50 5.51
N THR A 48 12.97 1.45 4.66
CA THR A 48 14.36 1.23 5.05
C THR A 48 15.06 2.57 5.08
N ASP A 49 15.44 3.01 6.28
CA ASP A 49 16.27 4.21 6.43
C ASP A 49 17.69 3.92 5.94
N LEU A 50 18.18 4.76 5.03
CA LEU A 50 19.55 4.70 4.50
C LEU A 50 20.52 5.49 5.37
N ILE A 51 20.00 6.47 6.11
CA ILE A 51 20.75 7.23 7.10
C ILE A 51 20.32 6.73 8.47
N PRO A 52 21.23 6.08 9.24
CA PRO A 52 20.93 5.68 10.60
C PRO A 52 20.50 6.89 11.42
N LEU A 53 19.38 6.78 12.11
CA LEU A 53 18.96 7.80 13.05
C LEU A 53 20.05 7.98 14.11
N LYS A 54 20.36 9.24 14.46
CA LYS A 54 21.19 9.52 15.64
C LYS A 54 20.51 8.88 16.84
N GLN A 55 21.18 7.90 17.45
CA GLN A 55 20.70 7.28 18.68
C GLN A 55 20.51 8.39 19.73
N PRO A 56 19.33 8.50 20.35
CA PRO A 56 19.13 9.38 21.49
C PRO A 56 20.19 9.07 22.55
N ASN A 57 20.68 10.10 23.24
CA ASN A 57 21.70 9.95 24.29
C ASN A 57 21.24 9.05 25.46
N ASP A 58 19.99 8.58 25.47
CA ASP A 58 19.35 7.82 26.55
C ASP A 58 19.10 6.32 26.26
N LEU A 59 19.45 5.79 25.08
CA LEU A 59 19.09 4.42 24.64
C LEU A 59 20.28 3.46 24.56
N TRP A 60 20.58 2.77 25.65
CA TRP A 60 21.87 2.11 25.79
C TRP A 60 21.82 0.96 26.89
N LEU A 61 22.38 -0.25 26.67
CA LEU A 61 22.23 -1.55 27.44
C LEU A 61 23.41 -2.17 28.29
N ASN A 62 23.25 -2.55 29.56
CA ASN A 62 24.31 -3.25 30.33
C ASN A 62 24.46 -4.77 30.06
N LEU A 63 25.52 -5.20 29.35
CA LEU A 63 25.78 -6.60 28.94
C LEU A 63 26.38 -7.53 30.02
N GLU A 64 27.08 -7.02 31.04
CA GLU A 64 27.66 -7.86 32.12
C GLU A 64 26.58 -8.36 33.08
N LEU A 65 25.63 -7.48 33.40
CA LEU A 65 24.40 -7.85 34.09
C LEU A 65 23.52 -8.76 33.23
N LEU A 66 23.55 -8.60 31.90
CA LEU A 66 22.79 -9.43 30.97
C LEU A 66 23.32 -10.85 30.90
N ASN A 67 24.63 -11.03 30.76
CA ASN A 67 25.28 -12.34 30.69
C ASN A 67 25.29 -13.05 32.05
N SER A 68 25.24 -12.32 33.17
CA SER A 68 25.05 -12.92 34.49
C SER A 68 23.59 -13.27 34.80
N ALA A 69 22.62 -12.50 34.28
CA ALA A 69 21.19 -12.81 34.39
C ALA A 69 20.74 -13.90 33.40
N PHE A 70 21.38 -13.99 32.22
CA PHE A 70 21.06 -14.90 31.13
C PHE A 70 22.37 -15.43 30.48
N PRO A 71 23.00 -16.47 31.04
CA PRO A 71 24.24 -17.01 30.50
C PRO A 71 24.06 -17.52 29.07
N SER A 72 24.99 -17.13 28.20
CA SER A 72 25.06 -17.60 26.82
C SER A 72 25.70 -18.99 26.77
N ASN A 73 24.89 -20.04 26.63
CA ASN A 73 25.41 -21.27 26.04
C ASN A 73 25.50 -21.06 24.53
N GLU A 74 26.71 -21.15 23.99
CA GLU A 74 27.00 -20.89 22.58
C GLU A 74 26.33 -21.91 21.63
N ASP A 75 25.88 -23.07 22.16
CA ASP A 75 25.36 -24.19 21.36
C ASP A 75 23.87 -24.54 21.59
N SER A 76 23.13 -23.83 22.45
CA SER A 76 21.71 -24.15 22.68
C SER A 76 20.79 -23.28 21.83
N GLU A 77 19.99 -23.91 20.98
CA GLU A 77 18.80 -23.34 20.35
C GLU A 77 17.94 -22.65 21.44
N PHE A 78 17.51 -21.41 21.19
CA PHE A 78 16.82 -20.59 22.19
C PHE A 78 15.39 -21.12 22.38
N ASP A 79 15.19 -21.99 23.40
CA ASP A 79 13.89 -22.60 23.69
C ASP A 79 12.93 -21.59 24.34
N LEU A 80 12.17 -20.93 23.47
CA LEU A 80 11.10 -19.97 23.83
C LEU A 80 9.96 -20.63 24.60
N VAL A 81 9.71 -21.92 24.41
CA VAL A 81 8.63 -22.64 25.10
C VAL A 81 9.01 -22.78 26.57
N ALA A 82 10.24 -23.24 26.85
CA ALA A 82 10.78 -23.30 28.20
C ALA A 82 10.79 -21.93 28.89
N LEU A 83 11.15 -20.86 28.16
CA LEU A 83 11.15 -19.50 28.70
C LEU A 83 9.74 -19.00 29.07
N ARG A 84 8.73 -19.26 28.21
CA ARG A 84 7.34 -18.92 28.50
C ARG A 84 6.79 -19.69 29.70
N GLU A 85 7.18 -20.95 29.88
CA GLU A 85 6.82 -21.75 31.05
C GLU A 85 7.46 -21.22 32.33
N GLU A 86 8.74 -20.81 32.29
CA GLU A 86 9.43 -20.15 33.40
C GLU A 86 8.72 -18.84 33.79
N PHE A 87 8.40 -17.98 32.82
CA PHE A 87 7.69 -16.75 33.11
C PHE A 87 6.26 -16.96 33.61
N ARG A 88 5.56 -17.98 33.11
CA ARG A 88 4.26 -18.38 33.66
C ARG A 88 4.41 -18.78 35.14
N ARG A 89 5.46 -19.51 35.49
CA ARG A 89 5.75 -19.90 36.89
C ARG A 89 6.05 -18.69 37.77
N LEU A 90 6.89 -17.76 37.31
CA LEU A 90 7.23 -16.54 38.04
C LEU A 90 6.02 -15.59 38.18
N SER A 91 5.16 -15.53 37.18
CA SER A 91 3.90 -14.77 37.21
C SER A 91 2.95 -15.30 38.29
N LEU A 92 2.83 -16.62 38.45
CA LEU A 92 2.05 -17.24 39.54
C LEU A 92 2.60 -16.88 40.94
N GLN A 93 3.87 -16.49 41.04
CA GLN A 93 4.52 -16.06 42.28
C GLN A 93 4.42 -14.55 42.54
N ASN A 94 3.71 -13.78 41.71
CA ASN A 94 3.57 -12.31 41.80
C ASN A 94 4.93 -11.56 41.83
N ILE A 95 5.96 -12.11 41.18
CA ILE A 95 7.28 -11.46 41.11
C ILE A 95 7.28 -10.44 39.95
N ASP A 96 7.35 -9.15 40.30
CA ASP A 96 7.54 -8.07 39.32
C ASP A 96 9.04 -7.87 39.00
N LEU A 97 9.40 -8.17 37.75
CA LEU A 97 10.76 -8.01 37.23
C LEU A 97 10.94 -6.69 36.48
N THR A 98 9.91 -5.85 36.37
CA THR A 98 9.92 -4.61 35.57
C THR A 98 11.06 -3.68 35.98
N GLU A 99 11.27 -3.46 37.28
CA GLU A 99 12.40 -2.64 37.76
C GLU A 99 13.76 -3.23 37.41
N LYS A 100 13.91 -4.56 37.49
CA LYS A 100 15.14 -5.25 37.10
C LYS A 100 15.40 -5.13 35.60
N PHE A 101 14.35 -5.22 34.77
CA PHE A 101 14.50 -4.96 33.33
C PHE A 101 14.81 -3.50 33.03
N LEU A 102 14.19 -2.57 33.75
CA LEU A 102 14.48 -1.14 33.59
C LEU A 102 15.93 -0.80 33.96
N THR A 103 16.49 -1.42 35.00
CA THR A 103 17.90 -1.25 35.36
C THR A 103 18.85 -1.90 34.36
N LEU A 104 18.49 -3.05 33.78
CA LEU A 104 19.23 -3.66 32.66
C LEU A 104 19.29 -2.74 31.42
N LEU A 105 18.20 -1.99 31.19
CA LEU A 105 18.05 -1.03 30.10
C LEU A 105 18.61 0.37 30.43
N THR A 106 19.40 0.53 31.50
CA THR A 106 20.11 1.77 31.81
C THR A 106 21.63 1.63 31.70
N ARG A 107 22.21 2.26 30.66
CA ARG A 107 23.64 2.50 30.34
C ARG A 107 24.54 1.26 30.00
N PRO A 108 25.15 1.18 28.79
CA PRO A 108 26.12 0.22 28.25
C PRO A 108 27.51 0.85 28.02
N GLY A 109 28.48 -0.02 27.76
CA GLY A 109 29.74 0.32 27.10
C GLY A 109 29.90 -0.19 25.65
N LYS A 110 28.92 -0.87 25.01
CA LYS A 110 29.09 -1.55 23.69
C LYS A 110 27.85 -1.53 22.78
N ARG A 111 28.07 -1.68 21.45
CA ARG A 111 27.06 -1.74 20.37
C ARG A 111 26.47 -3.15 20.18
N LEU A 112 25.18 -3.24 19.79
CA LEU A 112 24.46 -4.50 19.46
C LEU A 112 24.68 -4.87 17.99
N VAL A 113 25.37 -5.97 17.72
CA VAL A 113 25.81 -6.34 16.35
C VAL A 113 25.41 -7.78 15.99
N THR A 114 25.27 -8.66 16.98
CA THR A 114 24.99 -10.09 16.81
C THR A 114 23.61 -10.47 17.35
N ILE A 115 23.10 -11.64 16.96
CA ILE A 115 21.84 -12.18 17.49
C ILE A 115 21.91 -12.42 19.00
N HIS A 116 23.08 -12.80 19.52
CA HIS A 116 23.32 -12.99 20.95
C HIS A 116 23.16 -11.68 21.72
N ASP A 117 23.59 -10.56 21.12
CA ASP A 117 23.46 -9.25 21.74
C ASP A 117 21.99 -8.84 21.94
N ILE A 118 21.03 -9.39 21.19
CA ILE A 118 19.61 -9.03 21.26
C ILE A 118 18.72 -10.07 21.94
N ARG A 119 19.27 -11.20 22.43
CA ARG A 119 18.49 -12.29 23.05
C ARG A 119 17.62 -11.79 24.22
N PHE A 120 18.15 -10.91 25.06
CA PHE A 120 17.40 -10.34 26.18
C PHE A 120 16.20 -9.48 25.75
N ILE A 121 16.21 -8.90 24.55
CA ILE A 121 15.08 -8.13 24.03
C ILE A 121 13.88 -9.07 23.88
N PHE A 122 14.11 -10.26 23.29
CA PHE A 122 13.07 -11.27 23.15
C PHE A 122 12.59 -11.78 24.51
N ILE A 123 13.50 -11.94 25.47
CA ILE A 123 13.15 -12.30 26.85
C ILE A 123 12.20 -11.26 27.47
N ILE A 124 12.53 -9.98 27.36
CA ILE A 124 11.68 -8.89 27.90
C ILE A 124 10.34 -8.83 27.16
N LEU A 125 10.30 -9.06 25.85
CA LEU A 125 9.05 -9.07 25.08
C LEU A 125 8.14 -10.25 25.44
N GLU A 126 8.70 -11.42 25.77
CA GLU A 126 7.96 -12.59 26.24
C GLU A 126 7.49 -12.47 27.70
N TYR A 127 8.08 -11.57 28.49
CA TYR A 127 7.68 -11.38 29.87
C TYR A 127 6.22 -10.89 29.95
N PRO A 128 5.34 -11.57 30.72
CA PRO A 128 3.96 -11.16 30.92
C PRO A 128 3.94 -9.93 31.84
N LEU A 129 4.08 -8.75 31.23
CA LEU A 129 4.13 -7.49 31.96
C LEU A 129 2.85 -7.32 32.79
N PRO A 130 2.96 -7.19 34.13
CA PRO A 130 1.79 -7.08 34.98
C PRO A 130 1.03 -5.79 34.65
N LYS A 131 -0.29 -5.89 34.45
CA LYS A 131 -1.21 -4.75 34.18
C LYS A 131 -1.30 -3.71 35.33
N ILE A 132 -0.49 -3.87 36.38
CA ILE A 132 -0.60 -3.18 37.66
C ILE A 132 0.01 -1.77 37.60
N ASN A 133 0.98 -1.51 36.70
CA ASN A 133 1.50 -0.16 36.47
C ASN A 133 1.75 0.12 34.98
N GLN A 134 0.73 0.67 34.32
CA GLN A 134 0.77 0.98 32.89
C GLN A 134 1.89 1.97 32.52
N GLU A 135 2.30 2.87 33.41
CA GLU A 135 3.37 3.84 33.11
C GLU A 135 4.74 3.16 33.04
N LYS A 136 5.04 2.28 34.00
CA LYS A 136 6.29 1.50 33.99
C LYS A 136 6.35 0.55 32.81
N GLU A 137 5.23 -0.06 32.45
CA GLU A 137 5.11 -0.90 31.25
C GLU A 137 5.44 -0.11 29.98
N ILE A 138 4.86 1.07 29.80
CA ILE A 138 5.12 1.96 28.66
C ILE A 138 6.59 2.38 28.64
N LEU A 139 7.16 2.76 29.79
CA LEU A 139 8.57 3.14 29.88
C LEU A 139 9.50 1.98 29.48
N LEU A 140 9.21 0.78 29.97
CA LEU A 140 9.97 -0.42 29.63
C LEU A 140 9.89 -0.72 28.14
N LEU A 141 8.67 -0.80 27.58
CA LEU A 141 8.46 -1.11 26.17
C LEU A 141 9.01 -0.02 25.24
N THR A 142 8.91 1.26 25.58
CA THR A 142 9.50 2.33 24.76
C THR A 142 11.04 2.25 24.72
N LYS A 143 11.70 1.88 25.82
CA LYS A 143 13.15 1.59 25.82
C LYS A 143 13.49 0.39 24.94
N VAL A 144 12.74 -0.71 25.08
CA VAL A 144 12.90 -1.93 24.25
C VAL A 144 12.71 -1.60 22.77
N PHE A 145 11.67 -0.85 22.43
CA PHE A 145 11.38 -0.43 21.06
C PHE A 145 12.45 0.52 20.52
N GLY A 146 13.02 1.38 21.36
CA GLY A 146 14.18 2.18 20.99
C GLY A 146 15.40 1.32 20.66
N LEU A 147 15.66 0.22 21.37
CA LEU A 147 16.76 -0.68 20.99
C LEU A 147 16.49 -1.39 19.66
N LEU A 148 15.25 -1.87 19.44
CA LEU A 148 14.84 -2.50 18.19
C LEU A 148 14.89 -1.54 16.99
N ALA A 149 14.42 -0.30 17.15
CA ALA A 149 14.34 0.69 16.09
C ALA A 149 15.72 1.16 15.58
N PHE A 150 16.78 0.96 16.37
CA PHE A 150 18.15 1.43 16.11
C PHE A 150 19.16 0.29 15.92
N LEU A 151 18.72 -0.93 15.62
CA LEU A 151 19.62 -2.02 15.24
C LEU A 151 20.40 -1.65 13.97
N GLN A 152 21.71 -1.92 13.96
CA GLN A 152 22.63 -1.38 12.93
C GLN A 152 22.69 -2.17 11.62
N ASN A 153 22.16 -3.40 11.58
CA ASN A 153 22.22 -4.25 10.39
C ASN A 153 20.86 -4.88 10.07
N ASN A 154 20.52 -4.92 8.78
CA ASN A 154 19.38 -5.61 8.19
C ASN A 154 19.23 -7.06 8.69
N ALA A 155 20.34 -7.78 8.92
CA ALA A 155 20.29 -9.15 9.44
C ALA A 155 19.57 -9.27 10.80
N LEU A 156 19.78 -8.31 11.71
CA LEU A 156 19.11 -8.31 13.02
C LEU A 156 17.63 -7.94 12.87
N HIS A 157 17.29 -6.97 12.02
CA HIS A 157 15.90 -6.62 11.71
C HIS A 157 15.15 -7.80 11.07
N SER A 158 15.77 -8.48 10.12
CA SER A 158 15.23 -9.69 9.47
C SER A 158 14.98 -10.81 10.49
N THR A 159 15.90 -10.99 11.45
CA THR A 159 15.72 -11.91 12.59
C THR A 159 14.51 -11.54 13.45
N VAL A 160 14.34 -10.27 13.80
CA VAL A 160 13.20 -9.78 14.60
C VAL A 160 11.88 -9.97 13.84
N VAL A 161 11.84 -9.67 12.54
CA VAL A 161 10.67 -9.89 11.68
C VAL A 161 10.32 -11.38 11.62
N GLN A 162 11.32 -12.26 11.50
CA GLN A 162 11.09 -13.70 11.49
C GLN A 162 10.54 -14.20 12.83
N TRP A 163 11.03 -13.66 13.95
CA TRP A 163 10.50 -13.96 15.27
C TRP A 163 9.05 -13.50 15.42
N PHE A 164 8.73 -12.25 15.06
CA PHE A 164 7.34 -11.76 15.04
C PHE A 164 6.43 -12.61 14.13
N LYS A 165 6.94 -13.07 12.98
CA LYS A 165 6.22 -13.99 12.08
C LYS A 165 5.90 -15.32 12.77
N SER A 166 6.78 -15.85 13.62
CA SER A 166 6.56 -17.13 14.33
C SER A 166 5.56 -17.08 15.48
N LEU A 167 5.12 -15.89 15.91
CA LEU A 167 4.11 -15.76 16.97
C LEU A 167 2.76 -16.33 16.51
N SER A 168 1.96 -16.88 17.42
CA SER A 168 0.57 -17.23 17.10
C SER A 168 -0.25 -15.98 16.78
N LEU A 169 -1.29 -16.12 15.96
CA LEU A 169 -2.11 -14.97 15.53
C LEU A 169 -2.68 -14.15 16.71
N PRO A 170 -3.20 -14.76 17.80
CA PRO A 170 -3.71 -14.00 18.95
C PRO A 170 -2.63 -13.22 19.69
N ILE A 171 -1.44 -13.82 19.89
CA ILE A 171 -0.32 -13.14 20.56
C ILE A 171 0.18 -12.01 19.67
N PHE A 172 0.31 -12.26 18.38
CA PHE A 172 0.73 -11.25 17.41
C PHE A 172 -0.20 -10.03 17.40
N LEU A 173 -1.50 -10.27 17.36
CA LEU A 173 -2.52 -9.20 17.45
C LEU A 173 -2.38 -8.42 18.76
N GLU A 174 -2.27 -9.10 19.90
CA GLU A 174 -2.07 -8.43 21.20
C GLU A 174 -0.84 -7.51 21.20
N ARG A 175 0.27 -7.94 20.56
CA ARG A 175 1.49 -7.13 20.49
C ARG A 175 1.33 -5.91 19.58
N VAL A 176 0.61 -6.04 18.47
CA VAL A 176 0.26 -4.92 17.58
C VAL A 176 -0.63 -3.92 18.33
N ASP A 177 -1.68 -4.39 18.98
CA ASP A 177 -2.59 -3.54 19.78
C ASP A 177 -1.85 -2.82 20.90
N ARG A 178 -0.90 -3.50 21.56
CA ARG A 178 -0.06 -2.90 22.60
C ARG A 178 0.83 -1.77 22.06
N CYS A 179 1.47 -1.99 20.91
CA CYS A 179 2.27 -0.97 20.26
C CYS A 179 1.41 0.24 19.86
N ASN A 180 0.20 0.00 19.35
CA ASN A 180 -0.76 1.05 19.02
C ASN A 180 -1.19 1.85 20.26
N LEU A 181 -1.51 1.18 21.37
CA LEU A 181 -1.86 1.83 22.63
C LEU A 181 -0.73 2.73 23.14
N ILE A 182 0.52 2.30 23.02
CA ILE A 182 1.70 3.10 23.41
C ILE A 182 1.80 4.35 22.52
N ILE A 183 1.67 4.22 21.20
CA ILE A 183 1.70 5.36 20.27
C ILE A 183 0.60 6.36 20.66
N THR A 184 -0.63 5.90 20.87
CA THR A 184 -1.76 6.73 21.30
C THR A 184 -1.44 7.50 22.58
N LYS A 185 -0.95 6.82 23.62
CA LYS A 185 -0.60 7.46 24.90
C LYS A 185 0.52 8.48 24.77
N LEU A 186 1.55 8.19 23.96
CA LEU A 186 2.61 9.15 23.68
C LEU A 186 2.04 10.38 22.98
N LEU A 187 1.22 10.22 21.93
CA LEU A 187 0.61 11.35 21.21
C LEU A 187 -0.29 12.22 22.08
N MET A 188 -0.94 11.66 23.10
CA MET A 188 -1.69 12.45 24.08
C MET A 188 -0.79 13.39 24.91
N SER A 189 0.49 13.03 25.10
CA SER A 189 1.45 13.81 25.89
C SER A 189 2.31 14.77 25.05
N VAL A 190 2.68 14.39 23.82
CA VAL A 190 3.60 15.13 22.96
C VAL A 190 2.97 15.55 21.62
N ARG A 191 1.66 15.82 21.60
CA ARG A 191 0.88 16.05 20.36
C ARG A 191 1.50 17.02 19.36
N ASN A 192 2.14 18.11 19.81
CA ASN A 192 2.75 19.10 18.92
C ASN A 192 4.25 18.86 18.68
N GLU A 193 4.89 18.04 19.52
CA GLU A 193 6.34 17.77 19.51
C GLU A 193 6.66 16.36 19.01
N TYR A 194 5.65 15.58 18.63
CA TYR A 194 5.81 14.20 18.17
C TYR A 194 6.85 14.01 17.05
N PRO A 195 7.08 14.96 16.09
CA PRO A 195 8.11 14.78 15.07
C PRO A 195 9.53 14.67 15.65
N HIS A 196 9.73 15.19 16.86
CA HIS A 196 11.00 15.20 17.58
C HIS A 196 11.07 14.16 18.70
N ASP A 197 9.94 13.52 19.05
CA ASP A 197 9.90 12.53 20.11
C ASP A 197 10.47 11.18 19.65
N TRP A 198 11.59 10.77 20.23
CA TRP A 198 12.25 9.53 19.86
C TRP A 198 11.42 8.29 20.15
N ARG A 199 10.52 8.33 21.15
CA ARG A 199 9.66 7.20 21.55
C ARG A 199 8.60 6.98 20.49
N VAL A 200 7.94 8.04 20.02
CA VAL A 200 6.95 7.97 18.93
C VAL A 200 7.60 7.38 17.67
N LYS A 201 8.78 7.88 17.31
CA LYS A 201 9.57 7.38 16.17
C LYS A 201 9.94 5.91 16.31
N SER A 202 10.39 5.50 17.50
CA SER A 202 10.79 4.11 17.78
C SER A 202 9.60 3.15 17.74
N CYS A 203 8.46 3.52 18.34
CA CYS A 203 7.25 2.73 18.29
C CYS A 203 6.74 2.56 16.85
N SER A 204 6.76 3.64 16.05
CA SER A 204 6.33 3.59 14.64
C SER A 204 7.21 2.67 13.79
N LYS A 205 8.52 2.67 14.04
CA LYS A 205 9.46 1.73 13.43
C LYS A 205 9.23 0.29 13.83
N VAL A 206 9.00 0.02 15.12
CA VAL A 206 8.68 -1.34 15.58
C VAL A 206 7.34 -1.80 15.00
N MET A 207 6.36 -0.91 14.87
CA MET A 207 5.12 -1.22 14.15
C MET A 207 5.39 -1.59 12.69
N ALA A 208 6.36 -0.94 12.02
CA ALA A 208 6.78 -1.33 10.67
C ALA A 208 7.37 -2.76 10.61
N LEU A 209 8.07 -3.20 11.67
CA LEU A 209 8.57 -4.57 11.79
C LEU A 209 7.42 -5.57 11.97
N TYR A 210 6.43 -5.26 12.82
CA TYR A 210 5.21 -6.07 12.93
C TYR A 210 4.47 -6.12 11.59
N PHE A 211 4.28 -4.98 10.93
CA PHE A 211 3.62 -4.92 9.64
C PHE A 211 4.32 -5.76 8.57
N ALA A 212 5.66 -5.71 8.53
CA ALA A 212 6.46 -6.56 7.65
C ALA A 212 6.32 -8.05 7.98
N ALA A 213 6.29 -8.40 9.26
CA ALA A 213 6.04 -9.77 9.70
C ALA A 213 4.65 -10.24 9.25
N ASN A 214 3.60 -9.43 9.44
CA ASN A 214 2.24 -9.74 9.00
C ASN A 214 2.16 -10.02 7.50
N ASN A 215 2.84 -9.22 6.67
CA ASN A 215 2.88 -9.45 5.22
C ASN A 215 3.53 -10.79 4.82
N LYS A 216 4.41 -11.34 5.66
CA LYS A 216 5.09 -12.63 5.46
C LYS A 216 4.37 -13.84 6.10
N ARG A 217 3.27 -13.63 6.84
CA ARG A 217 2.47 -14.70 7.45
C ARG A 217 1.48 -15.28 6.44
N GLU A 218 1.15 -16.55 6.61
CA GLU A 218 0.03 -17.20 5.92
C GLU A 218 -1.30 -16.66 6.48
N GLU A 219 -1.47 -16.74 7.81
CA GLU A 219 -2.58 -16.11 8.53
C GLU A 219 -2.22 -14.68 8.94
N LYS A 220 -2.98 -13.71 8.42
CA LYS A 220 -2.74 -12.27 8.59
C LYS A 220 -3.82 -11.62 9.45
N ILE A 221 -3.43 -10.63 10.24
CA ILE A 221 -4.40 -9.66 10.80
C ILE A 221 -4.74 -8.60 9.74
N SER A 222 -5.90 -7.96 9.88
CA SER A 222 -6.37 -6.93 8.95
C SER A 222 -5.46 -5.71 8.96
N LEU A 223 -5.42 -4.99 7.83
CA LEU A 223 -4.75 -3.70 7.72
C LEU A 223 -5.28 -2.70 8.77
N SER A 224 -6.59 -2.76 9.07
CA SER A 224 -7.22 -1.86 10.04
C SER A 224 -6.69 -2.04 11.48
N ASN A 225 -6.13 -3.20 11.82
CA ASN A 225 -5.48 -3.43 13.12
C ASN A 225 -4.19 -2.60 13.28
N PHE A 226 -3.60 -2.13 12.18
CA PHE A 226 -2.41 -1.27 12.23
C PHE A 226 -2.74 0.22 12.31
N TYR A 227 -3.95 0.63 11.92
CA TYR A 227 -4.34 2.03 12.00
C TYR A 227 -4.31 2.53 13.44
N ASN A 228 -3.81 3.74 13.62
CA ASN A 228 -3.85 4.44 14.89
C ASN A 228 -4.73 5.68 14.76
N ILE A 229 -5.97 5.60 15.26
CA ILE A 229 -6.97 6.68 15.13
C ILE A 229 -6.46 8.00 15.74
N SER A 230 -5.59 7.94 16.76
CA SER A 230 -5.01 9.15 17.36
C SER A 230 -4.13 9.95 16.39
N VAL A 231 -3.58 9.30 15.36
CA VAL A 231 -2.82 9.95 14.28
C VAL A 231 -3.73 10.81 13.41
N ASP A 232 -4.98 10.40 13.17
CA ASP A 232 -5.92 11.15 12.32
C ASP A 232 -6.37 12.49 12.94
N TYR A 233 -6.28 12.59 14.28
CA TYR A 233 -6.53 13.83 15.01
C TYR A 233 -5.34 14.79 15.01
N LEU A 234 -4.17 14.39 14.52
CA LEU A 234 -3.05 15.32 14.30
C LEU A 234 -3.34 16.22 13.09
N ASP A 235 -2.53 17.26 12.91
CA ASP A 235 -2.53 18.01 11.65
C ASP A 235 -1.83 17.17 10.56
N ILE A 236 -2.53 16.15 10.08
CA ILE A 236 -2.03 15.23 9.04
C ILE A 236 -1.77 15.93 7.70
N ILE A 237 -2.37 17.10 7.47
CA ILE A 237 -2.17 17.89 6.26
C ILE A 237 -0.82 18.60 6.33
N GLN A 238 -0.48 19.14 7.50
CA GLN A 238 0.84 19.66 7.78
C GLN A 238 1.90 18.54 7.79
N ASP A 239 1.64 17.40 8.44
CA ASP A 239 2.53 16.21 8.40
C ASP A 239 2.83 15.77 6.96
N PHE A 240 1.79 15.68 6.11
CA PHE A 240 1.94 15.37 4.70
C PHE A 240 2.75 16.43 3.95
N SER A 241 2.47 17.72 4.19
CA SER A 241 3.20 18.82 3.56
C SER A 241 4.68 18.81 3.93
N ASP A 242 5.01 18.52 5.19
CA ASP A 242 6.37 18.43 5.67
C ASP A 242 7.06 17.21 5.09
N TRP A 243 6.41 16.04 5.10
CA TRP A 243 6.90 14.84 4.41
C TRP A 243 7.17 15.06 2.91
N GLN A 244 6.37 15.90 2.23
CA GLN A 244 6.60 16.26 0.82
C GLN A 244 7.76 17.23 0.60
N LYS A 245 7.83 18.31 1.40
CA LYS A 245 8.85 19.37 1.27
C LYS A 245 10.22 18.88 1.70
N GLU A 246 10.22 18.13 2.78
CA GLU A 246 11.40 17.62 3.43
C GLU A 246 11.59 16.16 3.02
N ARG A 247 12.41 15.94 1.98
CA ARG A 247 13.16 14.67 1.86
C ARG A 247 14.22 14.57 2.97
N SER A 248 13.87 14.97 4.19
CA SER A 248 14.76 15.38 5.28
C SER A 248 14.53 14.53 6.53
N ASN A 249 15.50 14.57 7.44
CA ASN A 249 15.68 13.71 8.61
C ASN A 249 14.57 13.75 9.69
N HIS A 250 13.45 14.44 9.45
CA HIS A 250 12.34 14.57 10.40
C HIS A 250 11.34 13.41 10.29
N PHE A 251 10.74 13.06 11.43
CA PHE A 251 9.71 12.03 11.49
C PHE A 251 8.37 12.60 11.04
N ALA A 252 7.67 11.85 10.19
CA ALA A 252 6.30 12.16 9.76
C ALA A 252 5.52 10.83 9.67
N PHE A 253 4.26 10.80 10.08
CA PHE A 253 3.44 9.60 9.98
C PHE A 253 3.18 9.19 8.53
N CYS A 254 3.27 10.11 7.57
CA CYS A 254 3.24 9.76 6.14
C CYS A 254 4.40 8.82 5.70
N GLN A 255 5.46 8.68 6.50
CA GLN A 255 6.48 7.63 6.34
C GLN A 255 5.94 6.24 6.71
N TYR A 256 4.93 6.16 7.57
CA TYR A 256 4.33 4.92 8.03
C TYR A 256 2.82 4.92 7.74
N PRO A 257 2.36 4.90 6.47
CA PRO A 257 0.95 5.10 6.15
C PRO A 257 0.02 4.03 6.71
N PHE A 258 0.52 2.85 7.07
CA PHE A 258 -0.27 1.83 7.74
C PHE A 258 -0.70 2.23 9.17
N LEU A 259 -0.14 3.31 9.73
CA LEU A 259 -0.59 3.92 10.98
C LEU A 259 -1.68 4.98 10.77
N ILE A 260 -1.82 5.51 9.56
CA ILE A 260 -2.87 6.50 9.21
C ILE A 260 -4.09 5.70 8.77
N SER A 261 -5.27 6.01 9.30
CA SER A 261 -6.48 5.32 8.85
C SER A 261 -6.80 5.67 7.40
N LEU A 262 -7.67 4.87 6.78
CA LEU A 262 -8.21 5.20 5.47
C LEU A 262 -8.87 6.58 5.45
N GLY A 263 -9.61 6.95 6.51
CA GLY A 263 -10.23 8.26 6.64
C GLY A 263 -9.21 9.40 6.68
N GLY A 264 -8.11 9.22 7.42
CA GLY A 264 -7.00 10.17 7.44
C GLY A 264 -6.35 10.34 6.06
N LYS A 265 -6.11 9.24 5.34
CA LYS A 265 -5.54 9.29 3.98
C LYS A 265 -6.48 9.93 2.97
N ILE A 266 -7.78 9.62 3.02
CA ILE A 266 -8.81 10.27 2.19
C ILE A 266 -8.81 11.78 2.46
N LYS A 267 -8.71 12.21 3.72
CA LYS A 267 -8.61 13.62 4.08
C LYS A 267 -7.36 14.30 3.48
N ILE A 268 -6.21 13.63 3.48
CA ILE A 268 -4.99 14.13 2.80
C ILE A 268 -5.24 14.29 1.30
N LEU A 269 -5.81 13.26 0.66
CA LEU A 269 -6.07 13.27 -0.78
C LEU A 269 -7.10 14.34 -1.19
N ASP A 270 -8.20 14.48 -0.45
CA ASP A 270 -9.24 15.48 -0.68
C ASP A 270 -8.70 16.91 -0.53
N GLN A 271 -7.87 17.16 0.48
CA GLN A 271 -7.23 18.47 0.66
C GLN A 271 -6.24 18.76 -0.46
N ASP A 272 -5.46 17.77 -0.90
CA ASP A 272 -4.56 17.95 -2.05
C ASP A 272 -5.34 18.21 -3.36
N ALA A 273 -6.45 17.50 -3.58
CA ALA A 273 -7.34 17.72 -4.73
C ALA A 273 -7.91 19.14 -4.71
N LYS A 274 -8.50 19.59 -3.59
CA LYS A 274 -9.02 20.96 -3.42
C LYS A 274 -7.95 22.03 -3.64
N ARG A 275 -6.73 21.79 -3.14
CA ARG A 275 -5.59 22.69 -3.36
C ARG A 275 -5.24 22.79 -4.84
N GLN A 276 -5.14 21.66 -5.55
CA GLN A 276 -4.85 21.61 -6.98
C GLN A 276 -5.96 22.29 -7.81
N MET A 277 -7.23 22.02 -7.50
CA MET A 277 -8.38 22.70 -8.12
C MET A 277 -8.31 24.22 -7.90
N GLY A 278 -7.99 24.67 -6.69
CA GLY A 278 -7.87 26.09 -6.35
C GLY A 278 -6.72 26.79 -7.09
N ILE A 279 -5.60 26.10 -7.32
CA ILE A 279 -4.50 26.59 -8.15
C ILE A 279 -4.97 26.74 -9.60
N LYS A 280 -5.60 25.72 -10.17
CA LYS A 280 -6.12 25.75 -11.55
C LYS A 280 -7.18 26.83 -11.76
N PHE A 281 -8.06 27.04 -10.77
CA PHE A 281 -9.03 28.13 -10.79
C PHE A 281 -8.36 29.51 -10.85
N LYS A 282 -7.36 29.75 -10.00
CA LYS A 282 -6.58 31.01 -10.00
C LYS A 282 -5.82 31.21 -11.30
N GLU A 283 -5.20 30.16 -11.84
CA GLU A 283 -4.51 30.20 -13.13
C GLU A 283 -5.45 30.58 -14.28
N ALA A 284 -6.64 29.97 -14.34
CA ALA A 284 -7.65 30.31 -15.34
C ALA A 284 -8.10 31.77 -15.20
N PHE A 285 -8.40 32.21 -13.99
CA PHE A 285 -8.82 33.60 -13.73
C PHE A 285 -7.74 34.63 -14.11
N LEU A 286 -6.49 34.39 -13.73
CA LEU A 286 -5.37 35.28 -14.07
C LEU A 286 -5.13 35.35 -15.58
N ARG A 287 -5.26 34.22 -16.30
CA ARG A 287 -5.14 34.21 -17.75
C ARG A 287 -6.27 34.97 -18.44
N THR A 288 -7.50 34.86 -17.93
CA THR A 288 -8.64 35.64 -18.43
C THR A 288 -8.40 37.14 -18.26
N ALA A 289 -7.93 37.56 -17.08
CA ALA A 289 -7.65 38.96 -16.79
C ALA A 289 -6.47 39.55 -17.60
N THR A 290 -5.45 38.73 -17.89
CA THR A 290 -4.21 39.21 -18.54
C THR A 290 -4.20 39.08 -20.07
N ARG A 291 -4.92 38.10 -20.64
CA ARG A 291 -4.87 37.78 -22.07
C ARG A 291 -6.18 38.02 -22.82
N ASN A 292 -7.23 38.52 -22.16
CA ASN A 292 -8.57 38.69 -22.75
C ASN A 292 -9.11 37.39 -23.41
N GLN A 293 -8.62 36.23 -22.99
CA GLN A 293 -9.10 34.92 -23.42
C GLN A 293 -10.02 34.38 -22.32
N LEU A 294 -11.29 34.13 -22.63
CA LEU A 294 -12.21 33.49 -21.70
C LEU A 294 -11.78 32.04 -21.49
N ILE A 295 -11.09 31.76 -20.39
CA ILE A 295 -10.74 30.40 -19.98
C ILE A 295 -11.76 29.93 -18.95
N ASP A 296 -12.44 28.82 -19.21
CA ASP A 296 -13.34 28.20 -18.24
C ASP A 296 -12.54 27.75 -17.00
N PRO A 297 -12.89 28.25 -15.79
CA PRO A 297 -12.25 27.80 -14.55
C PRO A 297 -12.63 26.37 -14.14
N PHE A 298 -13.68 25.79 -14.74
CA PHE A 298 -14.12 24.41 -14.52
C PHE A 298 -13.69 23.51 -15.69
N LEU A 299 -13.69 22.20 -15.45
CA LEU A 299 -13.69 21.20 -16.52
C LEU A 299 -15.15 20.89 -16.83
N THR A 300 -15.73 21.66 -17.76
CA THR A 300 -17.12 21.48 -18.19
C THR A 300 -17.15 20.52 -19.36
N LEU A 301 -17.82 19.37 -19.19
CA LEU A 301 -18.07 18.41 -20.26
C LEU A 301 -19.51 18.52 -20.74
N ARG A 302 -19.70 18.75 -22.03
CA ARG A 302 -21.01 18.81 -22.68
C ARG A 302 -21.32 17.48 -23.34
N ILE A 303 -22.28 16.74 -22.82
CA ILE A 303 -22.48 15.34 -23.16
C ILE A 303 -23.85 15.15 -23.82
N ARG A 304 -23.88 14.54 -25.00
CA ARG A 304 -25.13 14.06 -25.59
C ARG A 304 -25.37 12.63 -25.10
N ARG A 305 -26.60 12.34 -24.63
CA ARG A 305 -26.94 11.01 -24.06
C ARG A 305 -26.62 9.86 -25.02
N ASP A 306 -26.89 10.05 -26.31
CA ASP A 306 -26.68 9.02 -27.34
C ASP A 306 -25.20 8.86 -27.74
N TYR A 307 -24.31 9.78 -27.33
CA TYR A 307 -22.89 9.79 -27.68
C TYR A 307 -22.00 9.85 -26.43
N LEU A 308 -22.48 9.25 -25.33
CA LEU A 308 -21.87 9.35 -24.01
C LEU A 308 -20.36 9.06 -24.00
N ILE A 309 -19.95 7.92 -24.56
CA ILE A 309 -18.54 7.48 -24.61
C ILE A 309 -17.73 8.41 -25.52
N GLN A 310 -18.21 8.66 -26.74
CA GLN A 310 -17.50 9.44 -27.74
C GLN A 310 -17.27 10.90 -27.30
N ASP A 311 -18.32 11.54 -26.74
CA ASP A 311 -18.25 12.92 -26.26
C ASP A 311 -17.31 13.03 -25.06
N SER A 312 -17.36 12.05 -24.15
CA SER A 312 -16.47 11.99 -22.99
C SER A 312 -15.01 11.79 -23.40
N LEU A 313 -14.74 10.82 -24.29
CA LEU A 313 -13.41 10.54 -24.81
C LEU A 313 -12.80 11.78 -25.48
N ASN A 314 -13.51 12.34 -26.45
CA ASN A 314 -13.03 13.49 -27.22
C ASN A 314 -12.72 14.70 -26.33
N GLN A 315 -13.61 15.00 -25.38
CA GLN A 315 -13.44 16.16 -24.51
C GLN A 315 -12.35 15.94 -23.46
N LEU A 316 -12.28 14.77 -22.83
CA LEU A 316 -11.25 14.48 -21.83
C LEU A 316 -9.85 14.43 -22.46
N SER A 317 -9.72 13.82 -23.64
CA SER A 317 -8.45 13.84 -24.39
C SER A 317 -8.05 15.25 -24.82
N ALA A 318 -9.00 16.10 -25.21
CA ALA A 318 -8.70 17.50 -25.55
C ALA A 318 -8.34 18.38 -24.33
N HIS A 319 -8.75 17.98 -23.12
CA HIS A 319 -8.59 18.74 -21.88
C HIS A 319 -7.64 18.06 -20.87
N GLU A 320 -6.65 17.31 -21.35
CA GLU A 320 -5.73 16.53 -20.49
C GLU A 320 -5.03 17.40 -19.41
N VAL A 321 -4.66 18.64 -19.74
CA VAL A 321 -4.00 19.60 -18.82
C VAL A 321 -4.96 20.16 -17.76
N ASP A 322 -6.26 20.02 -17.99
CA ASP A 322 -7.37 20.60 -17.24
C ASP A 322 -8.13 19.55 -16.41
N LEU A 323 -7.72 18.27 -16.44
CA LEU A 323 -8.31 17.17 -15.65
C LEU A 323 -8.34 17.43 -14.14
N LYS A 324 -7.52 18.36 -13.66
CA LYS A 324 -7.40 18.78 -12.26
C LYS A 324 -8.25 20.02 -11.93
N LYS A 325 -9.04 20.55 -12.87
CA LYS A 325 -10.10 21.53 -12.57
C LYS A 325 -11.28 20.80 -11.93
N LYS A 326 -12.15 21.55 -11.27
CA LYS A 326 -13.41 20.99 -10.74
C LYS A 326 -14.30 20.56 -11.92
N LEU A 327 -14.72 19.30 -11.91
CA LEU A 327 -15.57 18.70 -12.94
C LEU A 327 -17.00 19.27 -12.88
N ARG A 328 -17.59 19.48 -14.05
CA ARG A 328 -18.99 19.86 -14.23
C ARG A 328 -19.54 19.14 -15.47
N ILE A 329 -20.71 18.52 -15.34
CA ILE A 329 -21.39 17.89 -16.47
C ILE A 329 -22.59 18.74 -16.91
N GLU A 330 -22.72 18.92 -18.22
CA GLU A 330 -23.88 19.53 -18.88
C GLU A 330 -24.41 18.53 -19.91
N PHE A 331 -25.63 18.00 -19.72
CA PHE A 331 -26.28 17.21 -20.77
C PHE A 331 -26.84 18.15 -21.85
N ALA A 332 -26.56 17.85 -23.11
CA ALA A 332 -27.03 18.66 -24.23
C ALA A 332 -28.57 18.68 -24.26
N ASP A 333 -29.13 19.86 -24.51
CA ASP A 333 -30.57 20.11 -24.61
C ASP A 333 -31.37 19.84 -23.31
N GLU A 334 -30.70 19.80 -22.15
CA GLU A 334 -31.32 19.63 -20.83
C GLU A 334 -31.08 20.83 -19.91
N GLU A 335 -32.10 21.21 -19.15
CA GLU A 335 -31.97 22.22 -18.10
C GLU A 335 -31.46 21.57 -16.81
N GLY A 336 -30.26 21.95 -16.37
CA GLY A 336 -29.72 21.47 -15.10
C GLY A 336 -28.44 22.21 -14.70
N VAL A 337 -28.35 22.60 -13.42
CA VAL A 337 -27.11 23.12 -12.84
C VAL A 337 -26.46 22.01 -12.03
N ASP A 338 -25.28 21.59 -12.44
CA ASP A 338 -24.57 20.52 -11.75
C ASP A 338 -24.04 20.97 -10.39
N VAL A 339 -24.74 20.56 -9.33
CA VAL A 339 -24.29 20.63 -7.94
C VAL A 339 -23.69 19.28 -7.48
N GLY A 340 -23.45 18.36 -8.40
CA GLY A 340 -22.89 17.01 -8.19
C GLY A 340 -23.78 15.87 -8.70
N GLY A 341 -25.07 16.13 -8.93
CA GLY A 341 -26.03 15.12 -9.39
C GLY A 341 -25.77 14.65 -10.82
N LEU A 342 -25.54 15.59 -11.75
CA LEU A 342 -25.27 15.27 -13.16
C LEU A 342 -23.92 14.58 -13.32
N THR A 343 -22.92 15.00 -12.52
CA THR A 343 -21.62 14.30 -12.45
C THR A 343 -21.80 12.83 -12.03
N LYS A 344 -22.59 12.53 -11.00
CA LYS A 344 -22.84 11.15 -10.55
C LYS A 344 -23.56 10.33 -11.61
N GLU A 345 -24.59 10.90 -12.24
CA GLU A 345 -25.33 10.24 -13.32
C GLU A 345 -24.41 9.92 -14.50
N TRP A 346 -23.58 10.87 -14.93
CA TRP A 346 -22.62 10.67 -16.01
C TRP A 346 -21.64 9.52 -15.75
N PHE A 347 -21.07 9.45 -14.54
CA PHE A 347 -20.22 8.32 -14.14
C PHE A 347 -20.97 6.98 -14.20
N GLN A 348 -22.20 6.94 -13.69
CA GLN A 348 -23.01 5.71 -13.69
C GLN A 348 -23.32 5.23 -15.10
N LEU A 349 -23.73 6.14 -15.99
CA LEU A 349 -24.03 5.81 -17.38
C LEU A 349 -22.77 5.35 -18.12
N LEU A 350 -21.63 6.03 -17.93
CA LEU A 350 -20.38 5.68 -18.61
C LEU A 350 -19.87 4.32 -18.19
N VAL A 351 -19.84 4.06 -16.89
CA VAL A 351 -19.40 2.77 -16.35
C VAL A 351 -20.30 1.65 -16.86
N ARG A 352 -21.63 1.84 -16.85
CA ARG A 352 -22.58 0.86 -17.38
C ARG A 352 -22.29 0.50 -18.84
N ASP A 353 -22.05 1.50 -19.68
CA ASP A 353 -21.89 1.28 -21.11
C ASP A 353 -20.51 0.68 -21.44
N LEU A 354 -19.42 1.22 -20.86
CA LEU A 354 -18.04 0.75 -21.05
C LEU A 354 -17.78 -0.67 -20.53
N PHE A 355 -18.44 -1.05 -19.43
CA PHE A 355 -18.31 -2.38 -18.83
C PHE A 355 -19.38 -3.37 -19.33
N SER A 356 -20.21 -2.98 -20.29
CA SER A 356 -21.15 -3.93 -20.87
C SER A 356 -20.42 -4.99 -21.71
N GLU A 357 -20.83 -6.25 -21.62
CA GLU A 357 -20.27 -7.34 -22.44
C GLU A 357 -20.39 -7.05 -23.95
N LYS A 358 -21.44 -6.31 -24.33
CA LYS A 358 -21.70 -5.90 -25.73
C LYS A 358 -20.65 -4.91 -26.24
N PHE A 359 -20.09 -4.07 -25.37
CA PHE A 359 -19.04 -3.13 -25.74
C PHE A 359 -17.69 -3.84 -25.92
N GLY A 360 -17.48 -4.99 -25.28
CA GLY A 360 -16.39 -5.91 -25.61
C GLY A 360 -15.01 -5.55 -25.05
N MET A 361 -14.90 -4.51 -24.22
CA MET A 361 -13.64 -4.14 -23.55
C MET A 361 -13.20 -5.13 -22.48
N PHE A 362 -14.15 -5.75 -21.79
CA PHE A 362 -13.92 -6.60 -20.63
C PHE A 362 -14.69 -7.92 -20.77
N THR A 363 -14.11 -8.98 -20.20
CA THR A 363 -14.76 -10.29 -20.02
C THR A 363 -15.08 -10.50 -18.56
N PHE A 364 -16.21 -11.13 -18.26
CA PHE A 364 -16.64 -11.45 -16.91
C PHE A 364 -16.45 -12.95 -16.63
N ASP A 365 -16.01 -13.27 -15.43
CA ASP A 365 -15.95 -14.65 -14.95
C ASP A 365 -17.26 -15.02 -14.26
N GLU A 366 -17.86 -16.16 -14.64
CA GLU A 366 -19.18 -16.55 -14.14
C GLU A 366 -19.20 -16.85 -12.63
N ASP A 367 -18.09 -17.37 -12.08
CA ASP A 367 -18.04 -17.74 -10.66
C ASP A 367 -17.73 -16.55 -9.77
N SER A 368 -16.75 -15.72 -10.15
CA SER A 368 -16.34 -14.58 -9.33
C SER A 368 -17.15 -13.31 -9.57
N GLN A 369 -17.86 -13.22 -10.72
CA GLN A 369 -18.52 -12.02 -11.22
C GLN A 369 -17.55 -10.83 -11.44
N LEU A 370 -16.24 -11.09 -11.42
CA LEU A 370 -15.22 -10.08 -11.65
C LEU A 370 -14.94 -9.94 -13.14
N CYS A 371 -14.62 -8.71 -13.54
CA CYS A 371 -14.24 -8.39 -14.90
C CYS A 371 -12.72 -8.31 -15.07
N TRP A 372 -12.25 -8.67 -16.26
CA TRP A 372 -10.87 -8.47 -16.69
C TRP A 372 -10.80 -7.99 -18.14
N PHE A 373 -9.69 -7.36 -18.50
CA PHE A 373 -9.46 -6.84 -19.85
C PHE A 373 -9.59 -7.96 -20.87
N ASN A 374 -10.34 -7.69 -21.95
CA ASN A 374 -10.54 -8.65 -23.02
C ASN A 374 -9.30 -8.65 -23.95
N PRO A 375 -8.52 -9.74 -24.03
CA PRO A 375 -7.37 -9.83 -24.92
C PRO A 375 -7.77 -9.78 -26.41
N ALA A 376 -9.02 -10.09 -26.73
CA ALA A 376 -9.59 -10.06 -28.07
C ALA A 376 -10.34 -8.74 -28.39
N SER A 377 -10.29 -7.74 -27.51
CA SER A 377 -10.99 -6.46 -27.71
C SER A 377 -10.57 -5.78 -29.02
N PHE A 378 -11.55 -5.22 -29.74
CA PHE A 378 -11.32 -4.33 -30.88
C PHE A 378 -11.29 -2.86 -30.50
N GLU A 379 -11.66 -2.54 -29.25
CA GLU A 379 -11.66 -1.17 -28.77
C GLU A 379 -10.24 -0.60 -28.74
N SER A 380 -10.14 0.70 -29.00
CA SER A 380 -8.86 1.35 -29.20
C SER A 380 -8.16 1.66 -27.88
N HIS A 381 -6.91 2.11 -27.98
CA HIS A 381 -6.17 2.67 -26.86
C HIS A 381 -6.97 3.78 -26.13
N GLY A 382 -7.79 4.55 -26.86
CA GLY A 382 -8.56 5.68 -26.32
C GLY A 382 -9.60 5.24 -25.28
N GLU A 383 -10.37 4.19 -25.54
CA GLU A 383 -11.41 3.72 -24.63
C GLU A 383 -10.80 3.18 -23.33
N PHE A 384 -9.70 2.43 -23.40
CA PHE A 384 -9.00 1.96 -22.20
C PHE A 384 -8.39 3.13 -21.41
N LEU A 385 -7.79 4.11 -22.10
CA LEU A 385 -7.33 5.36 -21.49
C LEU A 385 -8.48 6.10 -20.79
N LEU A 386 -9.66 6.15 -21.41
CA LEU A 386 -10.85 6.74 -20.82
C LEU A 386 -11.26 6.03 -19.54
N VAL A 387 -11.31 4.69 -19.52
CA VAL A 387 -11.61 3.92 -18.30
C VAL A 387 -10.64 4.25 -17.17
N GLY A 388 -9.34 4.37 -17.49
CA GLY A 388 -8.35 4.83 -16.52
C GLY A 388 -8.65 6.23 -15.98
N THR A 389 -8.95 7.15 -16.89
CA THR A 389 -9.22 8.56 -16.59
C THR A 389 -10.46 8.72 -15.73
N ILE A 390 -11.55 7.99 -16.00
CA ILE A 390 -12.78 8.08 -15.21
C ILE A 390 -12.59 7.55 -13.80
N ILE A 391 -11.82 6.48 -13.60
CA ILE A 391 -11.51 5.98 -12.24
C ILE A 391 -10.68 7.02 -11.50
N GLY A 392 -9.70 7.62 -12.18
CA GLY A 392 -8.90 8.69 -11.60
C GLY A 392 -9.73 9.92 -11.22
N LEU A 393 -10.64 10.36 -12.11
CA LEU A 393 -11.57 11.45 -11.86
C LEU A 393 -12.54 11.13 -10.72
N ALA A 394 -13.02 9.89 -10.62
CA ALA A 394 -13.92 9.48 -9.56
C ALA A 394 -13.23 9.58 -8.19
N ILE A 395 -11.99 9.09 -8.06
CA ILE A 395 -11.17 9.28 -6.86
C ILE A 395 -10.95 10.76 -6.57
N TYR A 396 -10.56 11.55 -7.57
CA TYR A 396 -10.25 12.98 -7.43
C TYR A 396 -11.47 13.82 -7.01
N ASN A 397 -12.67 13.38 -7.38
CA ASN A 397 -13.95 14.03 -7.06
C ASN A 397 -14.73 13.29 -5.97
N SER A 398 -14.10 12.39 -5.22
CA SER A 398 -14.72 11.63 -4.11
C SER A 398 -16.04 10.93 -4.49
N THR A 399 -16.06 10.31 -5.67
CA THR A 399 -17.21 9.60 -6.24
C THR A 399 -16.91 8.10 -6.33
N ILE A 400 -17.87 7.28 -5.90
CA ILE A 400 -17.80 5.82 -6.04
C ILE A 400 -18.34 5.37 -7.40
N LEU A 401 -17.80 4.28 -7.92
CA LEU A 401 -18.14 3.68 -9.20
C LEU A 401 -18.56 2.22 -8.99
N ASN A 402 -19.57 1.77 -9.75
CA ASN A 402 -19.95 0.36 -9.77
C ASN A 402 -19.08 -0.42 -10.78
N VAL A 403 -17.81 -0.62 -10.45
CA VAL A 403 -16.86 -1.41 -11.25
C VAL A 403 -16.49 -2.70 -10.51
N HIS A 404 -16.29 -3.79 -11.26
CA HIS A 404 -16.05 -5.12 -10.68
C HIS A 404 -14.65 -5.64 -11.02
N PHE A 405 -13.61 -4.82 -10.87
CA PHE A 405 -12.23 -5.28 -11.05
C PHE A 405 -11.75 -6.11 -9.85
N PRO A 406 -10.88 -7.11 -10.05
CA PRO A 406 -10.21 -7.79 -8.95
C PRO A 406 -9.21 -6.85 -8.25
N LEU A 407 -8.90 -7.13 -6.97
CA LEU A 407 -7.82 -6.48 -6.22
C LEU A 407 -6.48 -6.47 -6.99
N ALA A 408 -6.23 -7.49 -7.81
CA ALA A 408 -5.07 -7.60 -8.69
C ALA A 408 -4.91 -6.41 -9.65
N CYS A 409 -6.01 -5.78 -10.08
CA CYS A 409 -6.00 -4.58 -10.91
C CYS A 409 -5.31 -3.41 -10.19
N TYR A 410 -5.73 -3.14 -8.95
CA TYR A 410 -5.19 -2.07 -8.12
C TYR A 410 -3.76 -2.38 -7.65
N LYS A 411 -3.44 -3.65 -7.38
CA LYS A 411 -2.05 -4.09 -7.15
C LYS A 411 -1.15 -3.74 -8.33
N LYS A 412 -1.59 -4.04 -9.56
CA LYS A 412 -0.84 -3.71 -10.77
C LYS A 412 -0.68 -2.21 -10.98
N LEU A 413 -1.73 -1.41 -10.72
CA LEU A 413 -1.62 0.05 -10.78
C LEU A 413 -0.47 0.53 -9.88
N LEU A 414 -0.38 0.01 -8.66
CA LEU A 414 0.70 0.34 -7.70
C LEU A 414 2.06 -0.34 -7.99
N GLY A 415 2.21 -1.05 -9.11
CA GLY A 415 3.45 -1.74 -9.49
C GLY A 415 3.67 -3.09 -8.79
N GLY A 416 2.67 -3.59 -8.07
CA GLY A 416 2.67 -4.94 -7.50
C GLY A 416 2.50 -6.02 -8.57
N LYS A 417 2.99 -7.23 -8.30
CA LYS A 417 2.88 -8.39 -9.17
C LYS A 417 1.75 -9.32 -8.70
N PRO A 418 0.71 -9.54 -9.50
CA PRO A 418 -0.30 -10.56 -9.20
C PRO A 418 0.32 -11.95 -9.10
N ASN A 419 -0.28 -12.82 -8.28
CA ASN A 419 0.15 -14.19 -8.06
C ASN A 419 -0.98 -15.22 -8.31
N LEU A 420 -0.75 -16.49 -7.96
CA LEU A 420 -1.76 -17.54 -8.12
C LEU A 420 -3.02 -17.30 -7.26
N ASP A 421 -2.88 -16.75 -6.05
CA ASP A 421 -4.03 -16.43 -5.21
C ASP A 421 -4.90 -15.34 -5.85
N ASP A 422 -4.27 -14.35 -6.49
CA ASP A 422 -4.97 -13.33 -7.27
C ASP A 422 -5.73 -13.95 -8.47
N LEU A 423 -5.14 -14.95 -9.13
CA LEU A 423 -5.82 -15.69 -10.20
C LEU A 423 -6.97 -16.54 -9.66
N LEU A 424 -6.82 -17.13 -8.47
CA LEU A 424 -7.89 -17.88 -7.80
C LEU A 424 -9.10 -17.00 -7.46
N ILE A 425 -8.87 -15.72 -7.17
CA ILE A 425 -9.95 -14.75 -6.98
C ILE A 425 -10.59 -14.37 -8.32
N LEU A 426 -9.79 -14.05 -9.34
CA LEU A 426 -10.30 -13.61 -10.64
C LEU A 426 -11.00 -14.73 -11.43
N LYS A 427 -10.36 -15.90 -11.53
CA LYS A 427 -10.81 -17.10 -12.26
C LYS A 427 -10.76 -18.33 -11.35
N PRO A 428 -11.75 -18.54 -10.47
CA PRO A 428 -11.71 -19.58 -9.45
C PRO A 428 -11.45 -20.99 -9.97
N GLN A 429 -12.08 -21.39 -11.09
CA GLN A 429 -11.87 -22.74 -11.65
C GLN A 429 -10.44 -22.94 -12.14
N VAL A 430 -9.91 -21.97 -12.88
CA VAL A 430 -8.54 -22.02 -13.40
C VAL A 430 -7.54 -22.01 -12.25
N GLY A 431 -7.71 -21.12 -11.27
CA GLY A 431 -6.85 -21.06 -10.09
C GLY A 431 -6.85 -22.36 -9.28
N LYS A 432 -8.03 -22.99 -9.09
CA LYS A 432 -8.14 -24.30 -8.42
C LYS A 432 -7.41 -25.39 -9.20
N GLY A 433 -7.57 -25.44 -10.53
CA GLY A 433 -6.88 -26.42 -11.38
C GLY A 433 -5.36 -26.28 -11.33
N LEU A 434 -4.84 -25.05 -11.37
CA LEU A 434 -3.39 -24.80 -11.25
C LEU A 434 -2.87 -25.11 -9.85
N LYS A 435 -3.67 -24.90 -8.80
CA LYS A 435 -3.31 -25.30 -7.43
C LYS A 435 -3.26 -26.83 -7.30
N GLN A 436 -4.24 -27.54 -7.87
CA GLN A 436 -4.24 -29.01 -7.94
C GLN A 436 -3.01 -29.53 -8.69
N LEU A 437 -2.61 -28.91 -9.80
CA LEU A 437 -1.39 -29.25 -10.53
C LEU A 437 -0.13 -29.14 -9.63
N LEU A 438 -0.02 -28.07 -8.84
CA LEU A 438 1.10 -27.89 -7.91
C LEU A 438 1.12 -28.94 -6.80
N GLU A 439 -0.05 -29.31 -6.27
CA GLU A 439 -0.22 -30.28 -5.18
C GLU A 439 -0.11 -31.74 -5.66
N TYR A 440 -0.27 -31.99 -6.96
CA TYR A 440 -0.20 -33.34 -7.53
C TYR A 440 1.19 -33.97 -7.38
N SER A 441 1.24 -35.22 -6.91
CA SER A 441 2.49 -35.92 -6.56
C SER A 441 2.68 -37.28 -7.24
N GLU A 442 1.66 -37.81 -7.92
CA GLU A 442 1.75 -39.09 -8.62
C GLU A 442 2.58 -38.97 -9.92
N PRO A 443 3.28 -40.03 -10.36
CA PRO A 443 4.24 -39.96 -11.46
C PRO A 443 3.62 -39.70 -12.85
N ASP A 444 2.32 -39.90 -13.00
CA ASP A 444 1.52 -39.78 -14.23
C ASP A 444 0.99 -38.36 -14.48
N LEU A 445 1.60 -37.33 -13.88
CA LEU A 445 1.18 -35.92 -14.03
C LEU A 445 1.01 -35.49 -15.49
N GLU A 446 1.97 -35.86 -16.36
CA GLU A 446 1.92 -35.49 -17.77
C GLU A 446 0.68 -36.07 -18.46
N ASP A 447 0.37 -37.35 -18.21
CA ASP A 447 -0.78 -38.04 -18.79
C ASP A 447 -2.12 -37.54 -18.20
N VAL A 448 -2.14 -37.20 -16.90
CA VAL A 448 -3.35 -36.76 -16.20
C VAL A 448 -3.76 -35.34 -16.59
N PHE A 449 -2.79 -34.43 -16.71
CA PHE A 449 -3.07 -33.03 -17.01
C PHE A 449 -3.00 -32.73 -18.51
N CYS A 450 -2.16 -33.42 -19.28
CA CYS A 450 -1.99 -33.23 -20.73
C CYS A 450 -1.77 -31.75 -21.12
N LEU A 451 -1.02 -31.00 -20.31
CA LEU A 451 -0.73 -29.58 -20.53
C LEU A 451 0.61 -29.40 -21.24
N THR A 452 0.67 -28.39 -22.10
CA THR A 452 1.90 -27.89 -22.74
C THR A 452 2.09 -26.41 -22.40
N PHE A 453 3.25 -25.83 -22.69
CA PHE A 453 3.60 -24.45 -22.32
C PHE A 453 2.90 -23.39 -23.21
N GLU A 454 1.58 -23.39 -23.20
CA GLU A 454 0.71 -22.47 -23.94
C GLU A 454 -0.61 -22.21 -23.20
N ALA A 455 -1.29 -21.13 -23.59
CA ALA A 455 -2.66 -20.84 -23.18
C ALA A 455 -3.54 -20.60 -24.40
N SER A 456 -4.82 -20.95 -24.27
CA SER A 456 -5.84 -20.69 -25.28
C SER A 456 -6.84 -19.65 -24.81
N TYR A 457 -7.28 -18.78 -25.71
CA TYR A 457 -8.43 -17.89 -25.47
C TYR A 457 -9.36 -17.87 -26.68
N GLN A 458 -10.63 -17.52 -26.45
CA GLN A 458 -11.62 -17.42 -27.53
C GLN A 458 -11.54 -16.05 -28.19
N LYS A 459 -11.46 -16.04 -29.53
CA LYS A 459 -11.49 -14.84 -30.36
C LYS A 459 -12.43 -15.10 -31.54
N PHE A 460 -13.61 -14.48 -31.54
CA PHE A 460 -14.66 -14.65 -32.57
C PHE A 460 -15.14 -16.09 -32.79
N GLY A 461 -15.18 -16.89 -31.72
CA GLY A 461 -15.54 -18.30 -31.79
C GLY A 461 -14.40 -19.20 -32.27
N GLU A 462 -13.23 -18.63 -32.59
CA GLU A 462 -12.01 -19.38 -32.85
C GLU A 462 -11.16 -19.46 -31.58
N THR A 463 -10.56 -20.62 -31.35
CA THR A 463 -9.62 -20.81 -30.24
C THR A 463 -8.24 -20.39 -30.71
N VAL A 464 -7.70 -19.33 -30.11
CA VAL A 464 -6.35 -18.85 -30.38
C VAL A 464 -5.43 -19.37 -29.29
N THR A 465 -4.39 -20.09 -29.69
CA THR A 465 -3.37 -20.62 -28.79
C THR A 465 -2.12 -19.76 -28.84
N VAL A 466 -1.64 -19.37 -27.67
CA VAL A 466 -0.46 -18.51 -27.49
C VAL A 466 0.58 -19.28 -26.68
N PRO A 467 1.74 -19.61 -27.24
CA PRO A 467 2.80 -20.28 -26.51
C PRO A 467 3.46 -19.30 -25.52
N PHE A 468 3.75 -19.77 -24.31
CA PHE A 468 4.45 -18.96 -23.29
C PHE A 468 5.93 -18.79 -23.60
N VAL A 469 6.51 -19.78 -24.29
CA VAL A 469 7.92 -19.86 -24.68
C VAL A 469 8.01 -20.36 -26.13
N PRO A 470 9.15 -20.14 -26.84
CA PRO A 470 9.34 -20.68 -28.18
C PRO A 470 9.08 -22.19 -28.22
N ASN A 471 8.27 -22.64 -29.17
CA ASN A 471 7.83 -24.05 -29.29
C ASN A 471 7.12 -24.62 -28.06
N GLY A 472 6.41 -23.79 -27.28
CA GLY A 472 5.70 -24.21 -26.07
C GLY A 472 4.76 -25.41 -26.25
N HIS A 473 4.13 -25.55 -27.42
CA HIS A 473 3.29 -26.70 -27.79
C HIS A 473 4.03 -28.06 -27.79
N LEU A 474 5.36 -28.06 -27.87
CA LEU A 474 6.20 -29.28 -27.81
C LEU A 474 6.74 -29.58 -26.41
N ILE A 475 6.50 -28.68 -25.44
CA ILE A 475 7.06 -28.79 -24.10
C ILE A 475 5.93 -29.22 -23.15
N PRO A 476 5.89 -30.50 -22.75
CA PRO A 476 4.89 -30.97 -21.78
C PRO A 476 5.16 -30.41 -20.39
N VAL A 477 4.10 -30.28 -19.61
CA VAL A 477 4.18 -29.93 -18.19
C VAL A 477 4.50 -31.20 -17.39
N THR A 478 5.59 -31.15 -16.64
CA THR A 478 6.14 -32.23 -15.82
C THR A 478 6.31 -31.79 -14.37
N HIS A 479 6.65 -32.72 -13.47
CA HIS A 479 6.96 -32.39 -12.07
C HIS A 479 8.10 -31.37 -11.91
N GLU A 480 9.07 -31.38 -12.82
CA GLU A 480 10.25 -30.51 -12.76
C GLU A 480 9.90 -29.06 -13.16
N ASN A 481 8.93 -28.87 -14.05
CA ASN A 481 8.64 -27.57 -14.67
C ASN A 481 7.24 -27.00 -14.31
N LYS A 482 6.40 -27.72 -13.56
CA LYS A 482 5.03 -27.28 -13.21
C LYS A 482 4.97 -25.92 -12.50
N ILE A 483 5.96 -25.59 -11.66
CA ILE A 483 6.02 -24.28 -10.98
C ILE A 483 6.26 -23.16 -11.99
N GLU A 484 7.12 -23.39 -12.98
CA GLU A 484 7.39 -22.44 -14.06
C GLU A 484 6.15 -22.24 -14.93
N TYR A 485 5.48 -23.33 -15.31
CA TYR A 485 4.22 -23.28 -16.06
C TYR A 485 3.17 -22.40 -15.37
N VAL A 486 2.93 -22.63 -14.07
CA VAL A 486 1.95 -21.83 -13.30
C VAL A 486 2.35 -20.35 -13.25
N ASN A 487 3.62 -20.04 -13.02
CA ASN A 487 4.09 -18.65 -12.99
C ASN A 487 3.93 -17.96 -14.36
N LEU A 488 4.23 -18.67 -15.45
CA LEU A 488 4.04 -18.17 -16.82
C LEU A 488 2.55 -17.97 -17.14
N TYR A 489 1.68 -18.88 -16.72
CA TYR A 489 0.24 -18.76 -16.90
C TYR A 489 -0.33 -17.54 -16.17
N VAL A 490 0.03 -17.35 -14.90
CA VAL A 490 -0.36 -16.17 -14.12
C VAL A 490 0.15 -14.88 -14.79
N ASN A 491 1.41 -14.87 -15.23
CA ASN A 491 1.98 -13.73 -15.95
C ASN A 491 1.27 -13.45 -17.28
N TYR A 492 0.88 -14.50 -18.01
CA TYR A 492 0.14 -14.36 -19.26
C TYR A 492 -1.22 -13.71 -19.04
N ILE A 493 -2.03 -14.21 -18.09
CA ILE A 493 -3.36 -13.67 -17.81
C ILE A 493 -3.30 -12.21 -17.35
N PHE A 494 -2.40 -11.89 -16.42
CA PHE A 494 -2.38 -10.55 -15.84
C PHE A 494 -1.57 -9.55 -16.65
N ASN A 495 -0.55 -9.96 -17.40
CA ASN A 495 0.39 -9.04 -18.07
C ASN A 495 0.40 -9.22 -19.58
N THR A 496 0.81 -10.36 -20.10
CA THR A 496 1.12 -10.51 -21.54
C THR A 496 -0.12 -10.41 -22.42
N SER A 497 -1.22 -11.06 -22.03
CA SER A 497 -2.45 -11.12 -22.85
C SER A 497 -3.18 -9.78 -22.97
N VAL A 498 -2.93 -8.86 -22.05
CA VAL A 498 -3.68 -7.60 -21.89
C VAL A 498 -2.76 -6.37 -21.81
N HIS A 499 -1.52 -6.49 -22.31
CA HIS A 499 -0.48 -5.49 -22.10
C HIS A 499 -0.90 -4.10 -22.58
N ASP A 500 -1.32 -3.99 -23.84
CA ASP A 500 -1.65 -2.71 -24.47
C ASP A 500 -2.90 -2.07 -23.83
N GLN A 501 -3.91 -2.88 -23.53
CA GLN A 501 -5.14 -2.45 -22.87
C GLN A 501 -4.85 -1.94 -21.45
N PHE A 502 -4.05 -2.68 -20.69
CA PHE A 502 -3.73 -2.32 -19.32
C PHE A 502 -2.82 -1.09 -19.24
N GLU A 503 -1.82 -0.94 -20.12
CA GLU A 503 -0.96 0.24 -20.11
C GLU A 503 -1.73 1.51 -20.53
N ALA A 504 -2.67 1.42 -21.48
CA ALA A 504 -3.59 2.52 -21.80
C ALA A 504 -4.43 2.93 -20.57
N PHE A 505 -5.08 1.95 -19.93
CA PHE A 505 -5.83 2.15 -18.70
C PHE A 505 -4.99 2.79 -17.59
N LYS A 506 -3.80 2.26 -17.34
CA LYS A 506 -2.87 2.76 -16.34
C LYS A 506 -2.44 4.20 -16.64
N SER A 507 -2.16 4.52 -17.91
CA SER A 507 -1.82 5.89 -18.31
C SER A 507 -2.94 6.86 -17.94
N GLY A 508 -4.18 6.53 -18.31
CA GLY A 508 -5.34 7.38 -18.04
C GLY A 508 -5.57 7.59 -16.54
N PHE A 509 -5.40 6.53 -15.74
CA PHE A 509 -5.48 6.62 -14.28
C PHE A 509 -4.46 7.62 -13.71
N TYR A 510 -3.21 7.55 -14.20
CA TYR A 510 -2.14 8.43 -13.73
C TYR A 510 -2.20 9.86 -14.26
N HIS A 511 -2.95 10.15 -15.33
CA HIS A 511 -3.20 11.53 -15.77
C HIS A 511 -3.91 12.35 -14.68
N VAL A 512 -4.75 11.70 -13.87
CA VAL A 512 -5.49 12.35 -12.78
C VAL A 512 -4.81 12.09 -11.43
N CYS A 513 -4.55 10.83 -11.11
CA CYS A 513 -4.05 10.41 -9.79
C CYS A 513 -2.52 10.46 -9.64
N GLY A 514 -1.82 11.20 -10.52
CA GLY A 514 -0.38 11.45 -10.41
C GLY A 514 -0.04 12.40 -9.26
N GLY A 515 0.49 11.87 -8.15
CA GLY A 515 0.99 12.65 -7.03
C GLY A 515 1.41 11.80 -5.83
N ASN A 516 2.12 12.41 -4.88
CA ASN A 516 2.55 11.73 -3.66
C ASN A 516 1.40 11.23 -2.75
N PRO A 517 0.21 11.85 -2.67
CA PRO A 517 -0.85 11.35 -1.78
C PRO A 517 -1.24 9.90 -2.09
N LEU A 518 -1.34 9.53 -3.37
CA LEU A 518 -1.73 8.18 -3.78
C LEU A 518 -0.74 7.11 -3.26
N SER A 519 0.54 7.47 -3.08
CA SER A 519 1.56 6.55 -2.55
C SER A 519 1.36 6.14 -1.08
N LEU A 520 0.44 6.80 -0.37
CA LEU A 520 0.06 6.46 1.00
C LEU A 520 -0.92 5.27 1.07
N PHE A 521 -1.57 4.95 -0.05
CA PHE A 521 -2.62 3.94 -0.12
C PHE A 521 -2.07 2.58 -0.55
N ARG A 522 -2.68 1.52 -0.04
CA ARG A 522 -2.53 0.16 -0.55
C ARG A 522 -3.61 -0.16 -1.58
N ALA A 523 -3.42 -1.26 -2.32
CA ALA A 523 -4.37 -1.71 -3.33
C ALA A 523 -5.78 -1.91 -2.76
N GLU A 524 -5.88 -2.49 -1.56
CA GLU A 524 -7.16 -2.73 -0.87
C GLU A 524 -7.87 -1.41 -0.50
N GLU A 525 -7.11 -0.36 -0.21
CA GLU A 525 -7.65 0.95 0.12
C GLU A 525 -8.09 1.72 -1.13
N ILE A 526 -7.36 1.59 -2.25
CA ILE A 526 -7.75 2.20 -3.54
C ILE A 526 -9.03 1.55 -4.05
N GLU A 527 -9.12 0.22 -3.99
CA GLU A 527 -10.35 -0.51 -4.31
C GLU A 527 -11.53 0.06 -3.51
N LEU A 528 -11.40 0.12 -2.18
CA LEU A 528 -12.44 0.62 -1.30
C LEU A 528 -12.85 2.08 -1.60
N MET A 529 -11.93 2.92 -2.07
CA MET A 529 -12.24 4.28 -2.52
C MET A 529 -12.98 4.34 -3.86
N VAL A 530 -12.67 3.42 -4.77
CA VAL A 530 -13.29 3.36 -6.10
C VAL A 530 -14.68 2.76 -6.01
N VAL A 531 -14.85 1.63 -5.34
CA VAL A 531 -16.13 0.90 -5.30
C VAL A 531 -16.99 1.21 -4.08
N GLY A 532 -16.39 1.75 -3.01
CA GLY A 532 -17.06 1.91 -1.72
C GLY A 532 -17.06 0.62 -0.89
N GLY A 533 -17.41 0.75 0.39
CA GLY A 533 -17.50 -0.39 1.31
C GLY A 533 -18.88 -1.02 1.29
N THR A 534 -18.94 -2.35 1.36
CA THR A 534 -20.19 -3.11 1.52
C THR A 534 -20.62 -3.27 2.97
N ASP A 535 -19.66 -3.23 3.90
CA ASP A 535 -19.91 -3.40 5.33
C ASP A 535 -20.24 -2.05 5.97
N ILE A 536 -21.53 -1.84 6.24
CA ILE A 536 -22.02 -0.66 6.96
C ILE A 536 -22.03 -0.99 8.45
N ASP A 537 -21.13 -0.36 9.23
CA ASP A 537 -21.20 -0.40 10.69
C ASP A 537 -22.36 0.50 11.16
N LEU A 538 -23.53 -0.11 11.30
CA LEU A 538 -24.75 0.57 11.75
C LEU A 538 -24.59 1.18 13.14
N LYS A 539 -23.82 0.56 14.04
CA LYS A 539 -23.59 1.09 15.40
C LYS A 539 -22.66 2.31 15.37
N GLY A 540 -21.62 2.24 14.53
CA GLY A 540 -20.76 3.38 14.25
C GLY A 540 -21.55 4.56 13.69
N LEU A 541 -22.38 4.32 12.68
CA LEU A 541 -23.23 5.34 12.07
C LEU A 541 -24.21 5.95 13.09
N GLU A 542 -24.89 5.11 13.88
CA GLU A 542 -25.81 5.55 14.94
C GLU A 542 -25.11 6.47 15.95
N SER A 543 -23.88 6.14 16.35
CA SER A 543 -23.12 6.90 17.35
C SER A 543 -22.68 8.31 16.91
N VAL A 544 -22.64 8.58 15.59
CA VAL A 544 -22.23 9.87 15.00
C VAL A 544 -23.37 10.58 14.26
N THR A 545 -24.59 10.04 14.31
CA THR A 545 -25.76 10.63 13.66
C THR A 545 -26.28 11.79 14.50
N GLU A 546 -26.32 12.99 13.91
CA GLU A 546 -26.96 14.16 14.50
C GLU A 546 -28.40 14.30 13.98
N TYR A 547 -29.35 14.54 14.88
CA TYR A 547 -30.76 14.73 14.54
C TYR A 547 -31.12 16.21 14.64
N GLU A 548 -31.54 16.82 13.54
CA GLU A 548 -32.14 18.16 13.55
C GLU A 548 -33.66 18.06 13.44
N GLY A 549 -34.38 18.56 14.45
CA GLY A 549 -35.84 18.62 14.46
C GLY A 549 -36.58 17.33 14.86
N PHE A 550 -35.86 16.33 15.39
CA PHE A 550 -36.41 15.05 15.88
C PHE A 550 -36.06 14.80 17.35
#